data_AF-X6LDH1-F1
#
_entry.id   AF-X6LDH1-F1
#
_cell.length_a   1.000
_cell.length_b   1.000
_cell.length_c   1.000
_cell.angle_alpha   90.00
_cell.angle_beta   90.00
_cell.angle_gamma   90.00
#
_symmetry.space_group_name_H-M   'P 1'
#
loop_
_entity.id
_entity.type
_entity.pdbx_description
1 polymer ?
#
loop_
_entity_poly.entity_id
_entity_poly.type
_entity_poly.pdbx_seq_one_letter_code
_entity_poly.pdbx_strand_id
1 'polypeptide(L)'
;MEKMNSHLSHLKAKKISNEENNEKDKEKSKTEQDTLKEKAQSKRKASSKTMKKIISFNQKCFDKNWVLKLNIQEQINNFICLICNQVANNPVEISCAQHEDMDEALIAGENCLTQFLSSNNNTCPVQSHDGCQYYKVKSVQKHINELNVICYKQFKRELKTTERNEEKQASEDVTVICGFKGKVKNMNEHLNSSCAFKMSNCWFKEVGCEYSCLKKDLKQHLIENMEQHYELVTKKIKSMKQTIEQQMSEIKELGLKNKILQLEKGLNEKKQSASAHMKTNANKRLSKEGKKEEKKWAKWLKEKNEKDKKEIISKFEELSNDDFEVWLLNHSKWKNDLTKENAPVIYAVIDAHVVRHSNDNVLFSHLKKQIDNQNSKEDESTTRVVGRGEHIELKELEFKEFYQSTNYLGLEKKVIKNALVVMIAISEYTDNRIWSNLPDVRENIENFKRLFKDELHYTFVCNENAVMNKKDVFVFLTDVIMTHKLYKNTNNYDALIMIISGHGDKGDALIASDGSEISIYSIRSYFDCEHMISFQDYPKIFFIDISRGIIRPQKEKKGRIDTMHNGDGFLMTWSTTSGYD
;
A
#
# COMPACT_ATOMS: atom_id res chain seq x y z
N MET A 1 23.61 28.01 -58.24
CA MET A 1 24.35 28.48 -57.04
C MET A 1 23.50 29.39 -56.14
N GLU A 2 22.75 30.36 -56.66
CA GLU A 2 21.94 31.30 -55.84
C GLU A 2 20.87 30.65 -54.97
N LYS A 3 20.16 29.63 -55.47
CA LYS A 3 19.18 28.86 -54.65
C LYS A 3 19.82 28.10 -53.47
N MET A 4 21.09 27.70 -53.61
CA MET A 4 21.82 26.99 -52.54
C MET A 4 22.28 27.96 -51.44
N ASN A 5 22.68 29.17 -51.81
CA ASN A 5 23.06 30.22 -50.86
C ASN A 5 21.86 30.79 -50.08
N SER A 6 20.69 30.87 -50.71
CA SER A 6 19.44 31.22 -50.04
C SER A 6 19.02 30.16 -49.00
N HIS A 7 19.21 28.87 -49.30
CA HIS A 7 18.84 27.82 -48.35
C HIS A 7 19.79 27.77 -47.14
N LEU A 8 21.08 28.02 -47.35
CA LEU A 8 22.10 28.00 -46.29
C LEU A 8 21.96 29.19 -45.32
N SER A 9 21.58 30.37 -45.82
CA SER A 9 21.30 31.55 -44.98
C SER A 9 20.05 31.33 -44.11
N HIS A 10 19.02 30.69 -44.66
CA HIS A 10 17.81 30.35 -43.89
C HIS A 10 18.06 29.32 -42.78
N LEU A 11 18.97 28.36 -43.01
CA LEU A 11 19.36 27.36 -42.01
C LEU A 11 20.21 27.96 -40.89
N LYS A 12 21.09 28.93 -41.20
CA LYS A 12 21.87 29.67 -40.18
C LYS A 12 20.97 30.51 -39.28
N ALA A 13 20.00 31.24 -39.85
CA ALA A 13 19.06 32.04 -39.06
C ALA A 13 18.21 31.20 -38.10
N LYS A 14 17.78 30.01 -38.54
CA LYS A 14 16.98 29.07 -37.74
C LYS A 14 17.77 28.41 -36.60
N LYS A 15 19.10 28.30 -36.75
CA LYS A 15 19.98 27.78 -35.70
C LYS A 15 20.21 28.81 -34.60
N ILE A 16 20.40 30.08 -34.96
CA ILE A 16 20.60 31.17 -34.01
C ILE A 16 19.35 31.39 -33.15
N SER A 17 18.15 31.37 -33.74
CA SER A 17 16.90 31.52 -32.96
C SER A 17 16.65 30.35 -31.99
N ASN A 18 17.14 29.16 -32.31
CA ASN A 18 16.99 27.99 -31.43
C ASN A 18 17.98 27.98 -30.27
N GLU A 19 19.16 28.58 -30.44
CA GLU A 19 20.15 28.73 -29.36
C GLU A 19 19.70 29.80 -28.35
N GLU A 20 19.15 30.93 -28.80
CA GLU A 20 18.62 31.99 -27.92
C GLU A 20 17.38 31.57 -27.09
N ASN A 21 16.52 30.71 -27.65
CA ASN A 21 15.36 30.20 -26.92
C ASN A 21 15.76 29.19 -25.83
N ASN A 22 16.77 28.34 -26.09
CA ASN A 22 17.27 27.38 -25.12
C ASN A 22 17.98 28.03 -23.92
N GLU A 23 18.60 29.20 -24.10
CA GLU A 23 19.27 29.92 -23.02
C GLU A 23 18.26 30.61 -22.08
N LYS A 24 17.19 31.20 -22.65
CA LYS A 24 16.07 31.75 -21.87
C LYS A 24 15.30 30.70 -21.07
N ASP A 25 15.12 29.50 -21.64
CA ASP A 25 14.44 28.40 -20.93
C ASP A 25 15.29 27.84 -19.77
N LYS A 26 16.62 27.82 -19.91
CA LYS A 26 17.53 27.42 -18.81
C LYS A 26 17.49 28.40 -17.64
N GLU A 27 17.47 29.71 -17.91
CA GLU A 27 17.45 30.76 -16.89
C GLU A 27 16.11 30.80 -16.13
N LYS A 28 15.01 30.53 -16.84
CA LYS A 28 13.67 30.38 -16.24
C LYS A 28 13.57 29.15 -15.33
N SER A 29 14.18 28.03 -15.73
CA SER A 29 14.19 26.79 -14.92
C SER A 29 14.98 26.92 -13.61
N LYS A 30 16.06 27.71 -13.61
CA LYS A 30 16.92 27.94 -12.45
C LYS A 30 16.22 28.80 -11.40
N THR A 31 15.50 29.83 -11.85
CA THR A 31 14.74 30.75 -10.99
C THR A 31 13.54 30.06 -10.31
N GLU A 32 12.90 29.09 -10.99
CA GLU A 32 11.84 28.26 -10.40
C GLU A 32 12.36 27.26 -9.37
N GLN A 33 13.56 26.69 -9.57
CA GLN A 33 14.17 25.77 -8.59
C GLN A 33 14.58 26.47 -7.29
N ASP A 34 15.08 27.70 -7.36
CA ASP A 34 15.51 28.43 -6.17
C ASP A 34 14.30 28.92 -5.33
N THR A 35 13.21 29.33 -5.99
CA THR A 35 11.94 29.68 -5.32
C THR A 35 11.23 28.46 -4.70
N LEU A 36 11.40 27.26 -5.27
CA LEU A 36 10.90 26.01 -4.68
C LEU A 36 11.70 25.59 -3.44
N LYS A 37 13.02 25.81 -3.40
CA LYS A 37 13.88 25.53 -2.24
C LYS A 37 13.57 26.42 -1.04
N GLU A 38 13.35 27.72 -1.26
CA GLU A 38 12.97 28.66 -0.18
C GLU A 38 11.58 28.34 0.41
N LYS A 39 10.61 27.98 -0.43
CA LYS A 39 9.27 27.55 0.04
C LYS A 39 9.29 26.23 0.80
N ALA A 40 10.20 25.31 0.48
CA ALA A 40 10.41 24.07 1.24
C ALA A 40 11.03 24.34 2.63
N GLN A 41 11.91 25.34 2.73
CA GLN A 41 12.58 25.70 3.97
C GLN A 41 11.65 26.47 4.94
N SER A 42 10.73 27.28 4.42
CA SER A 42 9.70 27.95 5.25
C SER A 42 8.64 26.97 5.78
N LYS A 43 8.22 25.98 4.96
CA LYS A 43 7.31 24.90 5.37
C LYS A 43 7.89 24.00 6.47
N ARG A 44 9.19 23.69 6.44
CA ARG A 44 9.86 22.94 7.52
C ARG A 44 9.88 23.70 8.85
N LYS A 45 10.05 25.03 8.83
CA LYS A 45 10.04 25.87 10.03
C LYS A 45 8.63 26.00 10.66
N ALA A 46 7.56 26.04 9.84
CA ALA A 46 6.18 26.09 10.31
C ALA A 46 5.70 24.76 10.93
N SER A 47 6.02 23.63 10.30
CA SER A 47 5.69 22.28 10.80
C SER A 47 6.35 21.98 12.16
N SER A 48 7.62 22.40 12.35
CA SER A 48 8.33 22.30 13.63
C SER A 48 7.68 23.12 14.76
N LYS A 49 7.02 24.24 14.42
CA LYS A 49 6.36 25.16 15.38
C LYS A 49 5.04 24.61 15.91
N THR A 50 4.30 23.86 15.09
CA THR A 50 3.01 23.23 15.47
C THR A 50 3.23 21.93 16.26
N MET A 51 4.24 21.13 15.91
CA MET A 51 4.65 19.94 16.68
C MET A 51 5.12 20.31 18.10
N LYS A 52 5.90 21.40 18.23
CA LYS A 52 6.37 21.95 19.52
C LYS A 52 5.24 22.28 20.52
N LYS A 53 4.03 22.60 20.04
CA LYS A 53 2.91 23.07 20.90
C LYS A 53 2.11 21.92 21.53
N ILE A 54 2.01 20.77 20.84
CA ILE A 54 1.36 19.54 21.34
C ILE A 54 2.29 18.82 22.35
N ILE A 55 3.59 18.85 22.08
CA ILE A 55 4.63 18.30 22.97
C ILE A 55 4.66 19.00 24.36
N SER A 56 4.15 20.23 24.47
CA SER A 56 4.30 21.08 25.66
C SER A 56 3.53 20.65 26.92
N PHE A 57 2.46 19.87 26.83
CA PHE A 57 1.69 19.46 28.03
C PHE A 57 2.35 18.28 28.77
N ASN A 58 3.01 17.38 28.04
CA ASN A 58 3.54 16.14 28.60
C ASN A 58 4.97 16.23 29.15
N GLN A 59 5.63 17.37 28.97
CA GLN A 59 7.06 17.52 29.32
C GLN A 59 7.32 18.41 30.53
N LYS A 60 6.36 19.22 30.98
CA LYS A 60 6.56 20.15 32.11
C LYS A 60 5.83 19.66 33.35
N CYS A 61 6.30 20.08 34.52
CA CYS A 61 5.56 20.00 35.78
C CYS A 61 4.20 20.72 35.63
N PHE A 62 3.21 20.25 36.38
CA PHE A 62 1.86 20.78 36.35
C PHE A 62 1.76 22.09 37.11
N ASP A 63 1.09 23.08 36.51
CA ASP A 63 0.86 24.39 37.13
C ASP A 63 0.21 24.22 38.50
N LYS A 64 0.87 24.75 39.55
CA LYS A 64 0.42 24.63 40.94
C LYS A 64 -0.98 25.23 41.12
N ASN A 65 -1.25 26.38 40.52
CA ASN A 65 -2.54 27.06 40.64
C ASN A 65 -3.65 26.29 39.92
N TRP A 66 -3.32 25.62 38.81
CA TRP A 66 -4.25 24.73 38.13
C TRP A 66 -4.67 23.54 39.00
N VAL A 67 -3.72 22.90 39.67
CA VAL A 67 -3.99 21.77 40.57
C VAL A 67 -4.76 22.23 41.81
N LEU A 68 -4.41 23.38 42.40
CA LEU A 68 -5.09 23.93 43.58
C LEU A 68 -6.55 24.33 43.34
N LYS A 69 -7.02 24.42 42.08
CA LYS A 69 -8.44 24.72 41.81
C LYS A 69 -9.40 23.70 42.44
N LEU A 70 -9.00 22.45 42.59
CA LEU A 70 -9.84 21.36 43.11
C LEU A 70 -9.15 20.50 44.19
N ASN A 71 -7.98 20.90 44.69
CA ASN A 71 -7.27 20.20 45.76
C ASN A 71 -6.77 21.21 46.81
N ILE A 72 -6.60 20.75 48.05
CA ILE A 72 -6.05 21.58 49.13
C ILE A 72 -4.51 21.61 49.08
N GLN A 73 -3.90 22.66 49.64
CA GLN A 73 -2.46 22.88 49.55
C GLN A 73 -1.66 21.77 50.25
N GLU A 74 -2.14 21.27 51.38
CA GLU A 74 -1.50 20.22 52.17
C GLU A 74 -1.38 18.91 51.38
N GLN A 75 -2.36 18.61 50.51
CA GLN A 75 -2.35 17.41 49.67
C GLN A 75 -1.27 17.44 48.58
N ILE A 76 -0.82 18.63 48.17
CA ILE A 76 0.12 18.76 47.05
C ILE A 76 1.54 19.14 47.48
N ASN A 77 1.75 19.55 48.73
CA ASN A 77 3.05 19.99 49.25
C ASN A 77 4.15 18.95 49.00
N ASN A 78 3.84 17.68 49.25
CA ASN A 78 4.79 16.57 49.07
C ASN A 78 5.06 16.22 47.60
N PHE A 79 4.41 16.92 46.66
CA PHE A 79 4.53 16.68 45.21
C PHE A 79 5.15 17.88 44.49
N ILE A 80 5.61 18.90 45.21
CA ILE A 80 6.21 20.08 44.60
C ILE A 80 7.61 19.75 44.10
N CYS A 81 7.88 20.06 42.83
CA CYS A 81 9.19 19.98 42.23
C CYS A 81 10.09 21.09 42.79
N LEU A 82 11.18 20.70 43.45
CA LEU A 82 12.15 21.62 44.06
C LEU A 82 12.82 22.60 43.07
N ILE A 83 12.81 22.28 41.76
CA ILE A 83 13.49 23.08 40.73
C ILE A 83 12.59 24.21 40.20
N CYS A 84 11.31 23.91 39.96
CA CYS A 84 10.39 24.85 39.30
C CYS A 84 9.21 25.30 40.17
N ASN A 85 9.12 24.78 41.40
CA ASN A 85 8.07 25.07 42.38
C ASN A 85 6.64 24.80 41.88
N GLN A 86 6.51 23.90 40.89
CA GLN A 86 5.25 23.41 40.34
C GLN A 86 4.99 21.97 40.81
N VAL A 87 3.79 21.44 40.63
CA VAL A 87 3.51 20.03 40.97
C VAL A 87 4.26 19.12 40.00
N ALA A 88 5.08 18.21 40.53
CA ALA A 88 5.95 17.34 39.75
C ALA A 88 5.16 16.51 38.72
N ASN A 89 5.71 16.40 37.51
CA ASN A 89 5.20 15.51 36.47
C ASN A 89 6.31 14.51 36.16
N ASN A 90 6.02 13.21 36.22
CA ASN A 90 7.02 12.15 36.31
C ASN A 90 8.01 12.42 37.46
N PRO A 91 7.57 12.32 38.73
CA PRO A 91 8.37 12.65 39.88
C PRO A 91 9.53 11.66 40.04
N VAL A 92 10.70 12.21 40.31
CA VAL A 92 11.90 11.52 40.74
C VAL A 92 12.31 12.04 42.10
N GLU A 93 12.91 11.18 42.91
CA GLU A 93 13.46 11.52 44.21
C GLU A 93 14.97 11.48 44.14
N ILE A 94 15.60 12.55 44.64
CA ILE A 94 17.04 12.67 44.71
C ILE A 94 17.52 11.88 45.92
N SER A 95 18.46 10.97 45.70
CA SER A 95 18.93 9.98 46.68
C SER A 95 20.44 10.04 46.88
N CYS A 96 21.01 11.25 46.80
CA CYS A 96 22.43 11.47 47.00
C CYS A 96 22.81 11.20 48.47
N ALA A 97 23.94 10.52 48.71
CA ALA A 97 24.44 10.25 50.07
C ALA A 97 24.66 11.53 50.89
N GLN A 98 24.96 12.65 50.22
CA GLN A 98 25.10 13.98 50.81
C GLN A 98 23.80 14.52 51.45
N HIS A 99 22.66 13.89 51.19
CA HIS A 99 21.33 14.32 51.63
C HIS A 99 20.57 13.19 52.34
N GLU A 100 21.27 12.15 52.81
CA GLU A 100 20.66 11.00 53.48
C GLU A 100 20.00 11.36 54.82
N ASP A 101 20.53 12.39 55.50
CA ASP A 101 20.02 12.88 56.80
C ASP A 101 18.85 13.88 56.66
N MET A 102 18.35 14.13 55.44
CA MET A 102 17.20 15.00 55.24
C MET A 102 15.89 14.24 55.47
N ASP A 103 15.09 14.67 56.45
CA ASP A 103 13.78 14.07 56.77
C ASP A 103 12.72 14.24 55.65
N GLU A 104 12.92 15.18 54.72
CA GLU A 104 11.97 15.50 53.65
C GLU A 104 12.35 14.87 52.31
N ALA A 105 11.36 14.28 51.64
CA ALA A 105 11.53 13.70 50.30
C ALA A 105 11.89 14.78 49.26
N LEU A 106 13.06 14.65 48.65
CA LEU A 106 13.60 15.59 47.66
C LEU A 106 13.02 15.32 46.26
N ILE A 107 11.79 15.78 46.03
CA ILE A 107 11.08 15.54 44.77
C ILE A 107 11.41 16.57 43.70
N ALA A 108 11.73 16.08 42.49
CA ALA A 108 11.83 16.88 41.28
C ALA A 108 11.00 16.24 40.15
N GLY A 109 10.56 17.05 39.18
CA GLY A 109 10.07 16.50 37.91
C GLY A 109 11.23 15.99 37.07
N GLU A 110 11.14 14.79 36.51
CA GLU A 110 12.22 14.14 35.75
C GLU A 110 12.82 15.04 34.67
N ASN A 111 11.96 15.72 33.89
CA ASN A 111 12.43 16.62 32.85
C ASN A 111 13.08 17.90 33.41
N CYS A 112 12.59 18.43 34.54
CA CYS A 112 13.22 19.58 35.20
C CYS A 112 14.62 19.21 35.72
N LEU A 113 14.76 18.04 36.36
CA LEU A 113 16.04 17.56 36.87
C LEU A 113 17.02 17.31 35.72
N THR A 114 16.57 16.63 34.66
CA THR A 114 17.41 16.36 33.48
C THR A 114 17.92 17.66 32.84
N GLN A 115 17.04 18.66 32.66
CA GLN A 115 17.43 19.96 32.09
C GLN A 115 18.38 20.74 33.00
N PHE A 116 18.16 20.68 34.31
CA PHE A 116 19.01 21.33 35.30
C PHE A 116 20.41 20.73 35.28
N LEU A 117 20.53 19.41 35.37
CA LEU A 117 21.80 18.68 35.35
C LEU A 117 22.58 18.97 34.06
N SER A 118 21.90 18.95 32.90
CA SER A 118 22.55 19.24 31.62
C SER A 118 23.08 20.67 31.50
N SER A 119 22.46 21.62 32.20
CA SER A 119 22.83 23.05 32.12
C SER A 119 23.87 23.46 33.17
N ASN A 120 24.06 22.63 34.20
CA ASN A 120 24.89 22.93 35.37
C ASN A 120 25.95 21.84 35.61
N ASN A 121 26.55 21.29 34.54
CA ASN A 121 27.64 20.31 34.64
C ASN A 121 27.35 19.10 35.56
N ASN A 122 26.12 18.62 35.57
CA ASN A 122 25.64 17.52 36.43
C ASN A 122 25.74 17.80 37.95
N THR A 123 25.83 19.07 38.36
CA THR A 123 25.78 19.46 39.77
C THR A 123 24.37 19.28 40.34
N CYS A 124 24.26 18.69 41.53
CA CYS A 124 23.00 18.45 42.22
C CYS A 124 22.26 19.78 42.55
N PRO A 125 20.93 19.86 42.36
CA PRO A 125 20.14 21.07 42.62
C PRO A 125 19.90 21.37 44.12
N VAL A 126 20.24 20.44 45.02
CA VAL A 126 20.04 20.60 46.48
C VAL A 126 21.27 21.24 47.12
N GLN A 127 22.45 20.64 46.91
CA GLN A 127 23.74 21.24 47.24
C GLN A 127 24.80 20.88 46.19
N SER A 128 25.84 21.70 46.08
CA SER A 128 26.87 21.54 45.05
C SER A 128 27.73 20.29 45.30
N HIS A 129 27.45 19.23 44.55
CA HIS A 129 28.32 18.07 44.38
C HIS A 129 28.07 17.43 43.01
N ASP A 130 29.05 16.66 42.53
CA ASP A 130 28.94 15.93 41.27
C ASP A 130 28.20 14.61 41.45
N GLY A 131 27.66 14.08 40.35
CA GLY A 131 27.08 12.74 40.31
C GLY A 131 25.74 12.62 41.03
N CYS A 132 24.82 13.56 40.81
CA CYS A 132 23.46 13.54 41.36
C CYS A 132 22.78 12.18 41.11
N GLN A 133 22.42 11.48 42.18
CA GLN A 133 21.69 10.21 42.12
C GLN A 133 20.20 10.46 42.33
N TYR A 134 19.37 9.79 41.54
CA TYR A 134 17.92 9.87 41.67
C TYR A 134 17.24 8.63 41.10
N TYR A 135 16.03 8.34 41.58
CA TYR A 135 15.21 7.23 41.09
C TYR A 135 13.75 7.65 40.88
N LYS A 136 13.03 6.89 40.06
CA LYS A 136 11.60 7.16 39.77
C LYS A 136 10.71 6.69 40.91
N VAL A 137 9.88 7.57 41.43
CA VAL A 137 8.99 7.25 42.56
C VAL A 137 7.57 6.96 42.07
N LYS A 138 7.31 5.69 41.77
CA LYS A 138 6.01 5.24 41.25
C LYS A 138 4.85 5.50 42.22
N SER A 139 5.08 5.42 43.53
CA SER A 139 4.07 5.72 44.56
C SER A 139 3.63 7.18 44.50
N VAL A 140 4.58 8.12 44.43
CA VAL A 140 4.29 9.56 44.29
C VAL A 140 3.53 9.85 42.99
N GLN A 141 3.96 9.25 41.87
CA GLN A 141 3.24 9.41 40.59
C GLN A 141 1.78 8.91 40.69
N LYS A 142 1.51 7.82 41.41
CA LYS A 142 0.15 7.33 41.63
C LYS A 142 -0.69 8.36 42.39
N HIS A 143 -0.16 8.99 43.44
CA HIS A 143 -0.91 10.01 44.18
C HIS A 143 -1.19 11.25 43.33
N ILE A 144 -0.18 11.74 42.59
CA ILE A 144 -0.33 12.87 41.65
C ILE A 144 -1.40 12.56 40.59
N ASN A 145 -1.43 11.33 40.09
CA ASN A 145 -2.41 10.87 39.11
C ASN A 145 -3.86 10.91 39.62
N GLU A 146 -4.08 10.82 40.92
CA GLU A 146 -5.40 10.83 41.55
C GLU A 146 -5.90 12.24 41.91
N LEU A 147 -5.04 13.27 41.81
CA LEU A 147 -5.43 14.66 42.06
C LEU A 147 -6.53 15.11 41.08
N ASN A 148 -7.51 15.86 41.57
CA ASN A 148 -8.61 16.35 40.76
C ASN A 148 -8.23 17.67 40.08
N VAL A 149 -8.56 17.82 38.81
CA VAL A 149 -8.24 19.03 38.04
C VAL A 149 -9.39 19.39 37.11
N ILE A 150 -9.52 20.69 36.83
CA ILE A 150 -10.38 21.17 35.74
C ILE A 150 -9.67 20.99 34.40
N CYS A 151 -10.40 21.11 33.28
CA CYS A 151 -9.80 21.10 31.95
C CYS A 151 -8.63 22.10 31.85
N TYR A 152 -7.43 21.64 31.47
CA TYR A 152 -6.26 22.51 31.35
C TYR A 152 -6.44 23.65 30.32
N LYS A 153 -7.18 23.38 29.24
CA LYS A 153 -7.51 24.41 28.24
C LYS A 153 -8.50 25.45 28.77
N GLN A 154 -9.44 25.05 29.63
CA GLN A 154 -10.36 25.96 30.33
C GLN A 154 -9.57 26.87 31.26
N PHE A 155 -8.72 26.29 32.13
CA PHE A 155 -7.86 27.04 33.04
C PHE A 155 -7.03 28.10 32.33
N LYS A 156 -6.40 27.74 31.20
CA LYS A 156 -5.64 28.70 30.37
C LYS A 156 -6.48 29.82 29.77
N ARG A 157 -7.76 29.61 29.51
CA ARG A 157 -8.65 30.67 29.04
C ARG A 157 -9.03 31.59 30.19
N GLU A 158 -9.39 31.02 31.34
CA GLU A 158 -9.74 31.78 32.54
C GLU A 158 -8.63 32.76 32.93
N LEU A 159 -7.36 32.31 32.93
CA LEU A 159 -6.20 33.17 33.15
C LEU A 159 -6.16 34.38 32.19
N LYS A 160 -6.44 34.16 30.91
CA LYS A 160 -6.40 35.22 29.88
C LYS A 160 -7.57 36.20 29.95
N THR A 161 -8.73 35.76 30.46
CA THR A 161 -9.88 36.63 30.69
C THR A 161 -9.71 37.48 31.95
N THR A 162 -9.02 36.97 32.98
CA THR A 162 -8.77 37.75 34.22
C THR A 162 -7.78 38.90 33.99
N GLU A 163 -6.88 38.79 33.02
CA GLU A 163 -5.96 39.87 32.61
C GLU A 163 -6.62 40.94 31.70
N ARG A 164 -7.84 40.71 31.22
CA ARG A 164 -8.59 41.63 30.33
C ARG A 164 -9.94 41.98 30.94
N ASN A 165 -9.97 42.80 31.97
CA ASN A 165 -11.21 43.49 32.33
C ASN A 165 -10.94 44.98 32.43
N GLU A 166 -11.31 45.70 31.38
CA GLU A 166 -12.19 46.88 31.42
C GLU A 166 -12.54 47.22 29.96
N GLU A 167 -13.84 47.34 29.67
CA GLU A 167 -14.44 47.75 28.38
C GLU A 167 -14.41 46.76 27.19
N LYS A 168 -15.49 45.97 27.04
CA LYS A 168 -16.52 46.16 25.99
C LYS A 168 -17.39 44.91 25.82
N GLN A 169 -18.69 45.18 25.90
CA GLN A 169 -19.83 44.49 25.27
C GLN A 169 -19.85 42.96 25.35
N ALA A 170 -20.71 42.49 26.25
CA ALA A 170 -21.36 41.19 26.15
C ALA A 170 -22.11 41.08 24.81
N SER A 171 -21.44 40.57 23.78
CA SER A 171 -22.15 39.85 22.73
C SER A 171 -22.53 38.48 23.31
N GLU A 172 -23.81 38.14 23.26
CA GLU A 172 -24.40 36.84 23.65
C GLU A 172 -23.88 35.66 22.79
N ASP A 173 -22.57 35.52 22.67
CA ASP A 173 -21.94 34.38 22.01
C ASP A 173 -21.66 33.34 23.09
N VAL A 174 -22.43 32.25 23.06
CA VAL A 174 -22.40 31.15 24.05
C VAL A 174 -20.95 30.74 24.28
N THR A 175 -20.39 31.18 25.40
CA THR A 175 -18.98 30.94 25.72
C THR A 175 -18.84 29.44 25.89
N VAL A 176 -18.16 28.79 24.95
CA VAL A 176 -17.89 27.34 25.06
C VAL A 176 -17.10 27.14 26.35
N ILE A 177 -17.68 26.42 27.29
CA ILE A 177 -17.05 26.04 28.56
C ILE A 177 -16.81 24.54 28.53
N CYS A 178 -15.66 24.09 29.02
CA CYS A 178 -15.42 22.68 29.23
C CYS A 178 -15.72 22.30 30.68
N GLY A 179 -16.78 21.54 30.90
CA GLY A 179 -17.21 21.07 32.24
C GLY A 179 -16.37 19.94 32.83
N PHE A 180 -15.23 19.59 32.24
CA PHE A 180 -14.40 18.51 32.76
C PHE A 180 -13.85 18.84 34.15
N LYS A 181 -14.15 17.96 35.09
CA LYS A 181 -13.54 17.87 36.43
C LYS A 181 -13.19 16.40 36.65
N GLY A 182 -11.92 16.08 36.84
CA GLY A 182 -11.50 14.70 36.98
C GLY A 182 -10.02 14.55 37.26
N LYS A 183 -9.54 13.31 37.30
CA LYS A 183 -8.17 12.98 37.71
C LYS A 183 -7.12 13.44 36.69
N VAL A 184 -5.95 13.88 37.15
CA VAL A 184 -4.81 14.30 36.29
C VAL A 184 -4.48 13.24 35.24
N LYS A 185 -4.47 11.96 35.61
CA LYS A 185 -4.17 10.85 34.69
C LYS A 185 -5.11 10.76 33.47
N ASN A 186 -6.36 11.23 33.60
CA ASN A 186 -7.36 11.20 32.53
C ASN A 186 -7.31 12.46 31.65
N MET A 187 -6.47 13.46 31.99
CA MET A 187 -6.44 14.75 31.29
C MET A 187 -6.05 14.62 29.83
N ASN A 188 -5.05 13.80 29.52
CA ASN A 188 -4.58 13.62 28.15
C ASN A 188 -5.63 12.98 27.25
N GLU A 189 -6.30 11.94 27.75
CA GLU A 189 -7.42 11.33 27.06
C GLU A 189 -8.50 12.38 26.79
N HIS A 190 -8.92 13.11 27.83
CA HIS A 190 -9.91 14.17 27.71
C HIS A 190 -9.53 15.23 26.65
N LEU A 191 -8.32 15.81 26.73
CA LEU A 191 -7.85 16.83 25.80
C LEU A 191 -7.86 16.37 24.34
N ASN A 192 -7.68 15.06 24.12
CA ASN A 192 -7.61 14.44 22.80
C ASN A 192 -8.94 13.87 22.31
N SER A 193 -9.86 13.45 23.16
CA SER A 193 -11.09 12.74 22.76
C SER A 193 -12.35 13.59 22.93
N SER A 194 -12.55 14.15 24.13
CA SER A 194 -13.85 14.67 24.59
C SER A 194 -13.85 16.16 24.96
N CYS A 195 -12.70 16.82 24.93
CA CYS A 195 -12.59 18.23 25.30
C CYS A 195 -13.39 19.13 24.36
N ALA A 196 -14.25 19.97 24.94
CA ALA A 196 -15.01 20.98 24.20
C ALA A 196 -14.11 21.97 23.44
N PHE A 197 -12.85 22.13 23.87
CA PHE A 197 -11.82 22.94 23.22
C PHE A 197 -10.87 22.15 22.31
N LYS A 198 -11.24 20.92 21.93
CA LYS A 198 -10.51 20.20 20.89
C LYS A 198 -10.70 20.95 19.58
N MET A 199 -9.59 21.42 19.01
CA MET A 199 -9.58 21.96 17.66
C MET A 199 -9.54 20.79 16.69
N SER A 200 -10.47 20.79 15.75
CA SER A 200 -10.47 19.92 14.60
C SER A 200 -9.76 20.64 13.46
N ASN A 201 -8.87 19.94 12.78
CA ASN A 201 -8.34 20.43 11.51
C ASN A 201 -9.48 20.44 10.46
N CYS A 202 -9.39 21.36 9.51
CA CYS A 202 -10.20 21.28 8.30
C CYS A 202 -9.95 19.95 7.56
N TRP A 203 -11.00 19.37 6.97
CA TRP A 203 -10.91 18.15 6.16
C TRP A 203 -9.98 18.31 4.95
N PHE A 204 -9.81 19.54 4.47
CA PHE A 204 -8.94 19.87 3.33
C PHE A 204 -7.49 20.19 3.73
N LYS A 205 -7.06 19.83 4.95
CA LYS A 205 -5.69 20.10 5.41
C LYS A 205 -4.61 19.48 4.54
N GLU A 206 -4.82 18.25 4.09
CA GLU A 206 -3.85 17.52 3.27
C GLU A 206 -3.68 18.14 1.87
N VAL A 207 -4.69 18.84 1.38
CA VAL A 207 -4.64 19.56 0.10
C VAL A 207 -4.25 21.03 0.24
N GLY A 208 -4.12 21.55 1.46
CA GLY A 208 -3.50 22.85 1.74
C GLY A 208 -4.27 23.80 2.66
N CYS A 209 -5.46 23.42 3.16
CA CYS A 209 -6.20 24.28 4.10
C CYS A 209 -5.64 24.17 5.53
N GLU A 210 -4.92 25.19 5.99
CA GLU A 210 -4.32 25.18 7.34
C GLU A 210 -5.32 25.54 8.46
N TYR A 211 -6.59 25.77 8.13
CA TYR A 211 -7.60 26.18 9.10
C TYR A 211 -7.89 25.08 10.12
N SER A 212 -8.02 25.48 11.37
CA SER A 212 -8.37 24.62 12.49
C SER A 212 -9.35 25.37 13.39
N CYS A 213 -10.46 24.74 13.75
CA CYS A 213 -11.52 25.37 14.54
C CYS A 213 -12.16 24.37 15.51
N LEU A 214 -13.06 24.80 16.38
CA LEU A 214 -13.80 23.86 17.21
C LEU A 214 -14.69 22.98 16.34
N LYS A 215 -14.97 21.75 16.82
CA LYS A 215 -15.81 20.80 16.09
C LYS A 215 -17.18 21.38 15.71
N LYS A 216 -17.76 22.25 16.55
CA LYS A 216 -19.02 22.94 16.27
C LYS A 216 -18.94 23.92 15.08
N ASP A 217 -17.81 24.60 14.94
CA ASP A 217 -17.60 25.63 13.91
C ASP A 217 -17.08 25.04 12.60
N LEU A 218 -16.63 23.79 12.63
CA LEU A 218 -16.08 23.11 11.45
C LEU A 218 -17.08 23.02 10.30
N LYS A 219 -18.36 22.75 10.62
CA LYS A 219 -19.40 22.71 9.59
C LYS A 219 -19.57 24.07 8.90
N GLN A 220 -19.56 25.15 9.69
CA GLN A 220 -19.70 26.51 9.17
C GLN A 220 -18.51 26.88 8.29
N HIS A 221 -17.28 26.63 8.77
CA HIS A 221 -16.07 26.85 7.97
C HIS A 221 -16.09 26.09 6.64
N LEU A 222 -16.50 24.82 6.63
CA LEU A 222 -16.57 24.01 5.41
C LEU A 222 -17.57 24.59 4.38
N ILE A 223 -18.69 25.15 4.85
CA ILE A 223 -19.70 25.78 3.99
C ILE A 223 -19.20 27.12 3.45
N GLU A 224 -18.72 28.00 4.34
CA GLU A 224 -18.28 29.35 3.96
C GLU A 224 -17.06 29.35 3.05
N ASN A 225 -16.20 28.33 3.16
CA ASN A 225 -14.93 28.25 2.43
C ASN A 225 -14.96 27.17 1.34
N MET A 226 -16.15 26.71 0.91
CA MET A 226 -16.28 25.62 -0.05
C MET A 226 -15.59 25.93 -1.39
N GLU A 227 -15.70 27.17 -1.90
CA GLU A 227 -15.06 27.61 -3.14
C GLU A 227 -13.53 27.54 -3.05
N GLN A 228 -12.96 28.05 -1.96
CA GLN A 228 -11.51 27.96 -1.70
C GLN A 228 -11.04 26.49 -1.58
N HIS A 229 -11.81 25.64 -0.90
CA HIS A 229 -11.52 24.22 -0.81
C HIS A 229 -11.55 23.53 -2.18
N TYR A 230 -12.53 23.88 -3.02
CA TYR A 230 -12.63 23.39 -4.39
C TYR A 230 -11.42 23.81 -5.24
N GLU A 231 -10.97 25.06 -5.13
CA GLU A 231 -9.77 25.53 -5.83
C GLU A 231 -8.50 24.78 -5.39
N LEU A 232 -8.32 24.56 -4.08
CA LEU A 232 -7.19 23.79 -3.55
C LEU A 232 -7.15 22.37 -4.11
N VAL A 233 -8.30 21.69 -4.13
CA VAL A 233 -8.43 20.34 -4.69
C VAL A 233 -8.15 20.35 -6.18
N THR A 234 -8.75 21.27 -6.93
CA THR A 234 -8.57 21.39 -8.38
C THR A 234 -7.10 21.64 -8.74
N LYS A 235 -6.43 22.53 -8.01
CA LYS A 235 -5.00 22.81 -8.17
C LYS A 235 -4.14 21.58 -7.89
N LYS A 236 -4.47 20.83 -6.83
CA LYS A 236 -3.76 19.59 -6.46
C LYS A 236 -3.92 18.52 -7.54
N ILE A 237 -5.14 18.30 -8.04
CA ILE A 237 -5.44 17.37 -9.13
C ILE A 237 -4.67 17.75 -10.39
N LYS A 238 -4.67 19.04 -10.77
CA LYS A 238 -3.94 19.53 -11.95
C LYS A 238 -2.44 19.26 -11.85
N SER A 239 -1.85 19.50 -10.67
CA SER A 239 -0.44 19.19 -10.41
C SER A 239 -0.15 17.68 -10.47
N MET A 240 -1.04 16.84 -9.93
CA MET A 240 -0.89 15.39 -10.01
C MET A 240 -0.97 14.89 -11.46
N LYS A 241 -1.91 15.42 -12.25
CA LYS A 241 -2.03 15.09 -13.67
C LYS A 241 -0.76 15.39 -14.46
N GLN A 242 -0.19 16.59 -14.27
CA GLN A 242 1.09 16.97 -14.89
C GLN A 242 2.22 16.00 -14.52
N THR A 243 2.24 15.56 -13.26
CA THR A 243 3.25 14.59 -12.77
C THR A 243 3.08 13.23 -13.45
N ILE A 244 1.84 12.75 -13.59
CA ILE A 244 1.53 11.47 -14.26
C ILE A 244 1.91 11.53 -15.74
N GLU A 245 1.54 12.60 -16.45
CA GLU A 245 1.88 12.79 -17.87
C GLU A 245 3.39 12.82 -18.11
N GLN A 246 4.13 13.47 -17.21
CA GLN A 246 5.60 13.49 -17.23
C GLN A 246 6.16 12.08 -17.03
N GLN A 247 5.68 11.35 -16.02
CA GLN A 247 6.13 9.98 -15.74
C GLN A 247 5.81 9.01 -16.89
N MET A 248 4.64 9.13 -17.52
CA MET A 248 4.27 8.32 -18.69
C MET A 248 5.20 8.58 -19.89
N SER A 249 5.62 9.83 -20.09
CA SER A 249 6.56 10.20 -21.14
C SER A 249 7.95 9.58 -20.92
N GLU A 250 8.44 9.62 -19.68
CA GLU A 250 9.71 8.96 -19.29
C GLU A 250 9.66 7.43 -19.49
N ILE A 251 8.57 6.78 -19.08
CA ILE A 251 8.40 5.32 -19.27
C ILE A 251 8.45 4.96 -20.75
N LYS A 252 7.81 5.76 -21.62
CA LYS A 252 7.83 5.53 -23.07
C LYS A 252 9.24 5.67 -23.66
N GLU A 253 9.99 6.68 -23.22
CA GLU A 253 11.39 6.88 -23.66
C GLU A 253 12.29 5.72 -23.23
N LEU A 254 12.17 5.29 -21.97
CA LEU A 254 12.90 4.14 -21.44
C LEU A 254 12.53 2.84 -22.19
N GLY A 255 11.26 2.66 -22.52
CA GLY A 255 10.80 1.53 -23.34
C GLY A 255 11.44 1.49 -24.74
N LEU A 256 11.60 2.64 -25.38
CA LEU A 256 12.30 2.75 -26.67
C LEU A 256 13.80 2.45 -26.54
N LYS A 257 14.47 3.01 -25.53
CA LYS A 257 15.89 2.73 -25.23
C LYS A 257 16.13 1.23 -25.02
N ASN A 258 15.26 0.57 -24.27
CA ASN A 258 15.35 -0.87 -24.04
C ASN A 258 15.19 -1.69 -25.33
N LYS A 259 14.28 -1.30 -26.24
CA LYS A 259 14.14 -1.98 -27.54
C LYS A 259 15.39 -1.82 -28.42
N ILE A 260 15.98 -0.62 -28.45
CA ILE A 260 17.22 -0.37 -29.19
C ILE A 260 18.35 -1.25 -28.64
N LEU A 261 18.52 -1.29 -27.31
CA LEU A 261 19.52 -2.15 -26.67
C LEU A 261 19.32 -3.64 -26.97
N GLN A 262 18.08 -4.12 -27.02
CA GLN A 262 17.78 -5.51 -27.40
C GLN A 262 18.16 -5.81 -28.86
N LEU A 263 17.88 -4.87 -29.78
CA LEU A 263 18.27 -5.00 -31.18
C LEU A 263 19.79 -4.99 -31.35
N GLU A 264 20.50 -4.10 -30.64
CA GLU A 264 21.96 -4.03 -30.64
C GLU A 264 22.60 -5.32 -30.14
N LYS A 265 22.08 -5.89 -29.03
CA LYS A 265 22.51 -7.20 -28.52
C LYS A 265 22.32 -8.30 -29.57
N GLY A 266 21.13 -8.40 -30.17
CA GLY A 266 20.84 -9.41 -31.20
C GLY A 266 21.70 -9.27 -32.46
N LEU A 267 22.05 -8.04 -32.85
CA LEU A 267 22.98 -7.78 -33.95
C LEU A 267 24.41 -8.21 -33.61
N ASN A 268 24.84 -7.98 -32.37
CA ASN A 268 26.18 -8.36 -31.93
C ASN A 268 26.32 -9.89 -31.83
N GLU A 269 25.30 -10.58 -31.34
CA GLU A 269 25.23 -12.06 -31.31
C GLU A 269 25.25 -12.66 -32.73
N LYS A 270 24.53 -12.05 -33.68
CA LYS A 270 24.57 -12.46 -35.11
C LYS A 270 25.93 -12.24 -35.76
N LYS A 271 26.65 -11.17 -35.41
CA LYS A 271 28.02 -10.93 -35.89
C LYS A 271 29.01 -11.96 -35.32
N GLN A 272 28.85 -12.34 -34.05
CA GLN A 272 29.67 -13.38 -33.42
C GLN A 272 29.40 -14.77 -34.04
N SER A 273 28.14 -15.11 -34.31
CA SER A 273 27.79 -16.40 -34.93
C SER A 273 28.23 -16.48 -36.40
N ALA A 274 28.17 -15.38 -37.16
CA ALA A 274 28.71 -15.33 -38.53
C ALA A 274 30.24 -15.51 -38.58
N SER A 275 30.98 -14.91 -37.63
CA SER A 275 32.43 -15.13 -37.48
C SER A 275 32.76 -16.60 -37.10
N ALA A 276 31.94 -17.23 -36.25
CA ALA A 276 32.06 -18.65 -35.92
C ALA A 276 31.76 -19.55 -37.13
N HIS A 277 30.84 -19.15 -38.02
CA HIS A 277 30.44 -19.96 -39.16
C HIS A 277 31.51 -20.02 -40.27
N MET A 278 32.29 -18.94 -40.45
CA MET A 278 33.46 -18.95 -41.34
C MET A 278 34.60 -19.85 -40.83
N LYS A 279 34.77 -19.98 -39.50
CA LYS A 279 35.74 -20.92 -38.90
C LYS A 279 35.30 -22.40 -39.03
N THR A 280 33.99 -22.69 -39.06
CA THR A 280 33.48 -24.07 -39.17
C THR A 280 33.56 -24.65 -40.58
N ASN A 281 33.55 -23.83 -41.64
CA ASN A 281 33.71 -24.33 -43.00
C ASN A 281 35.15 -24.76 -43.33
N ALA A 282 36.15 -24.24 -42.62
CA ALA A 282 37.53 -24.78 -42.67
C ALA A 282 37.62 -26.17 -41.99
N ASN A 283 36.92 -26.37 -40.86
CA ASN A 283 36.91 -27.65 -40.13
C ASN A 283 36.09 -28.76 -40.80
N LYS A 284 35.17 -28.45 -41.72
CA LYS A 284 34.39 -29.47 -42.44
C LYS A 284 35.22 -30.30 -43.43
N ARG A 285 36.38 -29.81 -43.89
CA ARG A 285 37.30 -30.59 -44.75
C ARG A 285 38.15 -31.60 -43.96
N LEU A 286 38.42 -31.36 -42.68
CA LEU A 286 39.18 -32.25 -41.79
C LEU A 286 38.37 -33.46 -41.25
N SER A 287 37.03 -33.44 -41.31
CA SER A 287 36.18 -34.48 -40.69
C SER A 287 35.92 -35.74 -41.55
N LYS A 288 36.34 -35.77 -42.82
CA LYS A 288 36.20 -36.96 -43.67
C LYS A 288 37.30 -38.01 -43.44
N GLU A 289 38.50 -37.58 -43.03
CA GLU A 289 39.62 -38.48 -42.71
C GLU A 289 39.50 -39.09 -41.31
N GLY A 290 39.15 -38.31 -40.29
CA GLY A 290 38.98 -38.81 -38.92
C GLY A 290 37.93 -39.93 -38.78
N LYS A 291 36.81 -39.85 -39.52
CA LYS A 291 35.78 -40.91 -39.52
C LYS A 291 36.23 -42.22 -40.19
N LYS A 292 37.25 -42.17 -41.06
CA LYS A 292 37.82 -43.36 -41.71
C LYS A 292 38.77 -44.09 -40.75
N GLU A 293 39.56 -43.33 -39.99
CA GLU A 293 40.45 -43.89 -38.96
C GLU A 293 39.69 -44.44 -37.76
N GLU A 294 38.64 -43.76 -37.28
CA GLU A 294 37.82 -44.24 -36.16
C GLU A 294 37.19 -45.61 -36.47
N LYS A 295 36.72 -45.83 -37.70
CA LYS A 295 36.21 -47.14 -38.16
C LYS A 295 37.31 -48.21 -38.24
N LYS A 296 38.51 -47.84 -38.65
CA LYS A 296 39.67 -48.74 -38.72
C LYS A 296 40.07 -49.21 -37.31
N TRP A 297 40.17 -48.30 -36.36
CA TRP A 297 40.58 -48.61 -34.99
C TRP A 297 39.48 -49.29 -34.16
N ALA A 298 38.20 -48.97 -34.41
CA ALA A 298 37.08 -49.73 -33.86
C ALA A 298 37.05 -51.18 -34.34
N LYS A 299 37.46 -51.43 -35.60
CA LYS A 299 37.61 -52.79 -36.14
C LYS A 299 38.80 -53.51 -35.49
N TRP A 300 39.95 -52.83 -35.39
CA TRP A 300 41.15 -53.36 -34.74
C TRP A 300 40.89 -53.81 -33.30
N LEU A 301 40.17 -53.01 -32.50
CA LEU A 301 39.84 -53.38 -31.11
C LEU A 301 38.88 -54.57 -31.03
N LYS A 302 37.90 -54.66 -31.96
CA LYS A 302 36.95 -55.78 -32.02
C LYS A 302 37.62 -57.12 -32.35
N GLU A 303 38.64 -57.11 -33.19
CA GLU A 303 39.38 -58.30 -33.64
C GLU A 303 40.32 -58.88 -32.57
N LYS A 304 40.57 -58.16 -31.47
CA LYS A 304 41.33 -58.69 -30.33
C LYS A 304 40.50 -59.74 -29.59
N ASN A 305 41.18 -60.75 -29.04
CA ASN A 305 40.53 -61.71 -28.15
C ASN A 305 40.15 -61.03 -26.81
N GLU A 306 39.29 -61.67 -26.03
CA GLU A 306 38.78 -61.09 -24.79
C GLU A 306 39.85 -60.87 -23.71
N LYS A 307 40.91 -61.68 -23.69
CA LYS A 307 42.04 -61.50 -22.76
C LYS A 307 42.83 -60.23 -23.11
N ASP A 308 43.04 -60.00 -24.40
CA ASP A 308 43.74 -58.84 -24.94
C ASP A 308 42.93 -57.55 -24.76
N LYS A 309 41.62 -57.58 -25.00
CA LYS A 309 40.73 -56.42 -24.73
C LYS A 309 40.75 -56.04 -23.26
N LYS A 310 40.67 -57.02 -22.36
CA LYS A 310 40.74 -56.78 -20.91
C LYS A 310 42.08 -56.18 -20.49
N GLU A 311 43.19 -56.68 -21.03
CA GLU A 311 44.53 -56.10 -20.79
C GLU A 311 44.62 -54.64 -21.25
N ILE A 312 44.10 -54.33 -22.44
CA ILE A 312 44.06 -52.96 -22.99
C ILE A 312 43.20 -52.04 -22.12
N ILE A 313 41.98 -52.47 -21.76
CA ILE A 313 41.04 -51.66 -20.96
C ILE A 313 41.57 -51.46 -19.54
N SER A 314 42.10 -52.51 -18.90
CA SER A 314 42.69 -52.41 -17.56
C SER A 314 43.88 -51.46 -17.56
N LYS A 315 44.77 -51.52 -18.57
CA LYS A 315 45.89 -50.57 -18.66
C LYS A 315 45.44 -49.15 -18.99
N PHE A 316 44.35 -49.00 -19.74
CA PHE A 316 43.73 -47.70 -20.04
C PHE A 316 43.12 -47.05 -18.79
N GLU A 317 42.51 -47.85 -17.91
CA GLU A 317 41.94 -47.37 -16.65
C GLU A 317 43.02 -47.12 -15.57
N GLU A 318 44.12 -47.89 -15.58
CA GLU A 318 45.20 -47.79 -14.59
C GLU A 318 46.24 -46.68 -14.86
N LEU A 319 46.49 -46.34 -16.12
CA LEU A 319 47.55 -45.40 -16.51
C LEU A 319 47.00 -44.02 -16.87
N SER A 320 47.83 -42.98 -16.71
CA SER A 320 47.51 -41.66 -17.26
C SER A 320 47.49 -41.71 -18.79
N ASN A 321 46.86 -40.74 -19.46
CA ASN A 321 46.84 -40.72 -20.92
C ASN A 321 48.26 -40.76 -21.51
N ASP A 322 49.19 -39.96 -21.01
CA ASP A 322 50.56 -39.94 -21.53
C ASP A 322 51.31 -41.26 -21.24
N ASP A 323 51.10 -41.87 -20.07
CA ASP A 323 51.72 -43.14 -19.69
C ASP A 323 51.12 -44.33 -20.47
N PHE A 324 49.82 -44.29 -20.74
CA PHE A 324 49.15 -45.28 -21.57
C PHE A 324 49.67 -45.21 -23.01
N GLU A 325 49.96 -44.02 -23.53
CA GLU A 325 50.52 -43.85 -24.88
C GLU A 325 51.93 -44.47 -24.95
N VAL A 326 52.77 -44.19 -23.96
CA VAL A 326 54.12 -44.75 -23.84
C VAL A 326 54.06 -46.27 -23.65
N TRP A 327 53.13 -46.78 -22.86
CA TRP A 327 52.91 -48.21 -22.70
C TRP A 327 52.49 -48.85 -24.02
N LEU A 328 51.51 -48.26 -24.69
CA LEU A 328 50.91 -48.78 -25.91
C LEU A 328 51.93 -48.82 -27.07
N LEU A 329 52.76 -47.78 -27.21
CA LEU A 329 53.75 -47.64 -28.29
C LEU A 329 55.08 -48.35 -28.03
N ASN A 330 55.47 -48.61 -26.78
CA ASN A 330 56.81 -49.16 -26.48
C ASN A 330 56.78 -50.51 -25.75
N HIS A 331 55.76 -50.74 -24.93
CA HIS A 331 55.71 -51.87 -24.00
C HIS A 331 54.65 -52.91 -24.35
N SER A 332 53.61 -52.52 -25.09
CA SER A 332 52.57 -53.44 -25.51
C SER A 332 53.07 -54.40 -26.60
N LYS A 333 52.45 -55.57 -26.67
CA LYS A 333 52.68 -56.53 -27.77
C LYS A 333 52.19 -56.04 -29.14
N TRP A 334 51.50 -54.89 -29.20
CA TRP A 334 50.99 -54.26 -30.42
C TRP A 334 51.78 -53.01 -30.84
N LYS A 335 52.94 -52.75 -30.23
CA LYS A 335 53.77 -51.57 -30.54
C LYS A 335 54.07 -51.38 -32.04
N ASN A 336 54.16 -52.47 -32.81
CA ASN A 336 54.44 -52.42 -34.25
C ASN A 336 53.17 -52.19 -35.10
N ASP A 337 51.99 -52.35 -34.52
CA ASP A 337 50.71 -52.10 -35.20
C ASP A 337 50.31 -50.61 -35.12
N LEU A 338 51.00 -49.82 -34.28
CA LEU A 338 50.55 -48.53 -33.79
C LEU A 338 51.60 -47.45 -34.04
N THR A 339 51.14 -46.23 -34.34
CA THR A 339 52.01 -45.05 -34.46
C THR A 339 51.51 -43.96 -33.53
N LYS A 340 52.41 -43.05 -33.15
CA LYS A 340 52.10 -41.90 -32.28
C LYS A 340 50.91 -41.09 -32.79
N GLU A 341 50.80 -40.94 -34.10
CA GLU A 341 49.73 -40.19 -34.78
C GLU A 341 48.35 -40.81 -34.58
N ASN A 342 48.28 -42.13 -34.36
CA ASN A 342 47.02 -42.87 -34.23
C ASN A 342 46.54 -43.00 -32.78
N ALA A 343 47.40 -42.69 -31.79
CA ALA A 343 47.08 -42.86 -30.37
C ALA A 343 45.77 -42.15 -29.98
N PRO A 344 45.53 -40.85 -30.32
CA PRO A 344 44.31 -40.14 -29.91
C PRO A 344 43.01 -40.78 -30.41
N VAL A 345 43.02 -41.36 -31.61
CA VAL A 345 41.84 -42.03 -32.19
C VAL A 345 41.57 -43.37 -31.48
N ILE A 346 42.62 -44.05 -31.03
CA ILE A 346 42.50 -45.29 -30.25
C ILE A 346 41.94 -45.00 -28.85
N TYR A 347 42.33 -43.90 -28.19
CA TYR A 347 41.70 -43.47 -26.93
C TYR A 347 40.20 -43.30 -27.10
N ALA A 348 39.78 -42.55 -28.12
CA ALA A 348 38.36 -42.29 -28.37
C ALA A 348 37.57 -43.58 -28.63
N VAL A 349 38.17 -44.56 -29.30
CA VAL A 349 37.55 -45.86 -29.56
C VAL A 349 37.43 -46.72 -28.29
N ILE A 350 38.44 -46.72 -27.42
CA ILE A 350 38.43 -47.47 -26.15
C ILE A 350 37.44 -46.83 -25.18
N ASP A 351 37.46 -45.50 -25.04
CA ASP A 351 36.54 -44.74 -24.19
C ASP A 351 35.07 -44.97 -24.58
N ALA A 352 34.77 -44.89 -25.89
CA ALA A 352 33.43 -45.19 -26.40
C ALA A 352 33.03 -46.67 -26.22
N HIS A 353 33.98 -47.59 -26.11
CA HIS A 353 33.72 -48.99 -25.81
C HIS A 353 33.36 -49.20 -24.34
N VAL A 354 34.08 -48.55 -23.42
CA VAL A 354 33.79 -48.56 -21.97
C VAL A 354 32.39 -47.96 -21.72
N VAL A 355 32.11 -46.77 -22.24
CA VAL A 355 30.81 -46.07 -22.03
C VAL A 355 29.61 -46.88 -22.54
N ARG A 356 29.73 -47.57 -23.69
CA ARG A 356 28.64 -48.40 -24.21
C ARG A 356 28.38 -49.63 -23.35
N HIS A 357 29.42 -50.21 -22.74
CA HIS A 357 29.27 -51.36 -21.87
C HIS A 357 28.84 -50.99 -20.45
N SER A 358 28.86 -49.71 -20.08
CA SER A 358 28.39 -49.21 -18.78
C SER A 358 26.90 -48.80 -18.72
N ASN A 359 26.19 -48.67 -19.85
CA ASN A 359 24.90 -47.95 -19.94
C ASN A 359 23.62 -48.79 -20.20
N ASP A 360 23.64 -50.10 -19.95
CA ASP A 360 22.44 -50.96 -20.08
C ASP A 360 21.43 -50.83 -18.91
N ASN A 361 21.06 -49.60 -18.48
CA ASN A 361 19.93 -49.40 -17.55
C ASN A 361 19.11 -48.10 -17.80
N VAL A 362 18.05 -48.25 -18.62
CA VAL A 362 16.67 -47.67 -18.58
C VAL A 362 16.45 -46.18 -18.21
N LEU A 363 16.23 -45.28 -19.19
CA LEU A 363 15.29 -44.13 -19.06
C LEU A 363 15.07 -43.32 -20.38
N PHE A 364 14.14 -43.69 -21.27
CA PHE A 364 13.75 -42.78 -22.38
C PHE A 364 12.30 -42.92 -22.92
N SER A 365 11.40 -43.63 -22.24
CA SER A 365 10.08 -43.95 -22.79
C SER A 365 8.91 -43.06 -22.36
N HIS A 366 9.10 -41.99 -21.57
CA HIS A 366 7.95 -41.34 -20.90
C HIS A 366 7.54 -39.92 -21.35
N LEU A 367 8.29 -39.22 -22.20
CA LEU A 367 8.05 -37.77 -22.39
C LEU A 367 7.36 -37.33 -23.70
N LYS A 368 6.57 -38.20 -24.36
CA LYS A 368 5.95 -37.88 -25.68
C LYS A 368 4.41 -37.84 -25.71
N LYS A 369 3.72 -37.62 -24.59
CA LYS A 369 2.24 -37.78 -24.54
C LYS A 369 1.39 -36.60 -24.04
N GLN A 370 1.91 -35.36 -23.97
CA GLN A 370 1.12 -34.26 -23.38
C GLN A 370 1.16 -32.91 -24.13
N ILE A 371 1.20 -32.91 -25.45
CA ILE A 371 0.91 -31.70 -26.23
C ILE A 371 -0.04 -32.13 -27.35
N ASP A 372 -1.36 -31.89 -27.16
CA ASP A 372 -2.37 -31.58 -28.18
C ASP A 372 -3.80 -31.67 -27.60
N ASN A 373 -4.43 -30.51 -27.33
CA ASN A 373 -5.88 -30.20 -27.34
C ASN A 373 -6.13 -28.89 -26.53
N GLN A 374 -6.90 -27.88 -26.94
CA GLN A 374 -7.75 -27.60 -28.11
C GLN A 374 -8.16 -26.10 -28.08
N ASN A 375 -8.57 -25.54 -29.22
CA ASN A 375 -9.00 -24.15 -29.46
C ASN A 375 -10.44 -24.07 -30.01
N SER A 376 -11.06 -22.88 -29.90
CA SER A 376 -12.18 -22.26 -30.69
C SER A 376 -13.65 -22.58 -30.28
N LYS A 377 -14.69 -21.71 -30.38
CA LYS A 377 -15.06 -20.58 -31.29
C LYS A 377 -16.06 -19.54 -30.71
N GLU A 378 -16.22 -18.43 -31.45
CA GLU A 378 -17.11 -17.23 -31.37
C GLU A 378 -18.58 -17.45 -31.81
N ASP A 379 -19.51 -16.51 -31.50
CA ASP A 379 -20.22 -15.65 -32.50
C ASP A 379 -21.21 -14.58 -31.94
N GLU A 380 -21.48 -13.54 -32.75
CA GLU A 380 -22.24 -12.28 -32.57
C GLU A 380 -23.78 -12.34 -32.75
N SER A 381 -24.54 -11.33 -32.25
CA SER A 381 -25.52 -10.56 -33.08
C SER A 381 -26.19 -9.37 -32.34
N THR A 382 -26.50 -8.32 -33.10
CA THR A 382 -27.07 -7.01 -32.75
C THR A 382 -28.54 -6.85 -33.16
N THR A 383 -29.37 -6.10 -32.40
CA THR A 383 -30.39 -5.17 -32.98
C THR A 383 -30.95 -4.12 -31.99
N ARG A 384 -31.21 -2.90 -32.50
CA ARG A 384 -31.87 -1.71 -31.89
C ARG A 384 -33.41 -1.81 -31.94
N VAL A 385 -34.15 -1.11 -31.05
CA VAL A 385 -35.30 -0.20 -31.34
C VAL A 385 -35.71 0.64 -30.09
N VAL A 386 -36.13 1.87 -30.39
CA VAL A 386 -36.68 3.05 -29.65
C VAL A 386 -38.03 2.76 -28.95
N GLY A 387 -38.58 3.43 -27.91
CA GLY A 387 -38.31 4.63 -27.10
C GLY A 387 -39.56 5.09 -26.29
N ARG A 388 -39.42 6.22 -25.54
CA ARG A 388 -40.42 7.12 -24.86
C ARG A 388 -41.17 6.58 -23.62
N GLY A 389 -41.49 7.36 -22.57
CA GLY A 389 -41.37 8.80 -22.28
C GLY A 389 -41.37 9.03 -20.75
N GLU A 390 -40.66 10.05 -20.26
CA GLU A 390 -41.20 11.37 -19.85
C GLU A 390 -41.43 11.48 -18.33
N HIS A 391 -40.34 11.69 -17.59
CA HIS A 391 -40.35 12.40 -16.28
C HIS A 391 -38.93 12.84 -15.79
N ILE A 392 -37.90 12.86 -16.67
CA ILE A 392 -36.47 12.92 -16.28
C ILE A 392 -35.79 14.27 -16.65
N GLU A 393 -36.52 15.26 -17.18
CA GLU A 393 -35.88 16.43 -17.80
C GLU A 393 -35.18 17.39 -16.84
N LEU A 394 -35.57 17.46 -15.56
CA LEU A 394 -35.00 18.43 -14.61
C LEU A 394 -33.73 17.96 -13.90
N LYS A 395 -33.46 16.65 -13.82
CA LYS A 395 -32.19 16.11 -13.23
C LYS A 395 -31.09 15.89 -14.28
N GLU A 396 -31.46 15.75 -15.56
CA GLU A 396 -30.49 15.56 -16.63
C GLU A 396 -29.63 16.79 -16.90
N LEU A 397 -30.14 18.00 -16.65
CA LEU A 397 -29.42 19.26 -16.87
C LEU A 397 -28.26 19.45 -15.89
N GLU A 398 -28.46 19.20 -14.59
CA GLU A 398 -27.39 19.26 -13.59
C GLU A 398 -26.34 18.14 -13.78
N PHE A 399 -26.79 16.94 -14.20
CA PHE A 399 -25.89 15.83 -14.48
C PHE A 399 -25.10 16.02 -15.78
N LYS A 400 -25.69 16.67 -16.80
CA LYS A 400 -25.02 17.04 -18.07
C LYS A 400 -23.92 18.08 -17.86
N GLU A 401 -24.10 19.06 -16.97
CA GLU A 401 -23.05 20.03 -16.63
C GLU A 401 -21.86 19.37 -15.90
N PHE A 402 -22.14 18.43 -14.99
CA PHE A 402 -21.10 17.56 -14.40
C PHE A 402 -20.43 16.66 -15.46
N TYR A 403 -21.20 16.13 -16.42
CA TYR A 403 -20.68 15.29 -17.51
C TYR A 403 -19.79 16.05 -18.49
N GLN A 404 -20.11 17.32 -18.77
CA GLN A 404 -19.34 18.18 -19.67
C GLN A 404 -18.05 18.68 -19.00
N SER A 405 -18.06 18.97 -17.70
CA SER A 405 -16.85 19.39 -16.97
C SER A 405 -15.80 18.27 -16.85
N THR A 406 -16.22 17.00 -16.78
CA THR A 406 -15.28 15.85 -16.73
C THR A 406 -14.63 15.53 -18.08
N ASN A 407 -15.21 15.95 -19.22
CA ASN A 407 -14.57 15.79 -20.54
C ASN A 407 -13.37 16.74 -20.72
N TYR A 408 -13.30 17.86 -19.99
CA TYR A 408 -12.12 18.75 -19.99
C TYR A 408 -10.90 18.16 -19.24
N LEU A 409 -11.09 17.10 -18.45
CA LEU A 409 -10.04 16.49 -17.63
C LEU A 409 -9.19 15.47 -18.37
N GLY A 410 -9.53 15.06 -19.60
CA GLY A 410 -8.77 14.04 -20.35
C GLY A 410 -8.60 12.71 -19.60
N LEU A 411 -9.39 12.48 -18.55
CA LEU A 411 -9.46 11.21 -17.85
C LEU A 411 -10.24 10.27 -18.77
N GLU A 412 -9.59 9.20 -19.25
CA GLU A 412 -10.30 8.11 -19.90
C GLU A 412 -11.33 7.55 -18.90
N LYS A 413 -12.60 7.87 -19.16
CA LYS A 413 -13.73 7.33 -18.40
C LYS A 413 -13.77 5.84 -18.65
N LYS A 414 -13.39 5.04 -17.66
CA LYS A 414 -13.61 3.60 -17.69
C LYS A 414 -15.07 3.32 -17.33
N VAL A 415 -15.85 2.97 -18.34
CA VAL A 415 -17.20 2.43 -18.15
C VAL A 415 -17.05 0.97 -17.74
N ILE A 416 -17.73 0.57 -16.67
CA ILE A 416 -17.83 -0.84 -16.26
C ILE A 416 -18.69 -1.55 -17.29
N LYS A 417 -18.10 -2.48 -18.03
CA LYS A 417 -18.77 -3.21 -19.12
C LYS A 417 -19.11 -4.64 -18.73
N ASN A 418 -18.36 -5.24 -17.82
CA ASN A 418 -18.47 -6.64 -17.45
C ASN A 418 -18.23 -6.81 -15.95
N ALA A 419 -19.21 -6.45 -15.14
CA ALA A 419 -19.13 -6.67 -13.70
C ALA A 419 -19.57 -8.09 -13.33
N LEU A 420 -18.95 -8.62 -12.27
CA LEU A 420 -19.57 -9.67 -11.47
C LEU A 420 -20.32 -9.01 -10.30
N VAL A 421 -21.62 -9.26 -10.22
CA VAL A 421 -22.49 -8.84 -9.12
C VAL A 421 -22.79 -10.05 -8.25
N VAL A 422 -22.42 -9.97 -6.97
CA VAL A 422 -22.63 -11.01 -5.97
C VAL A 422 -23.57 -10.44 -4.91
N MET A 423 -24.71 -11.07 -4.69
CA MET A 423 -25.68 -10.69 -3.68
C MET A 423 -25.77 -11.74 -2.58
N ILE A 424 -25.65 -11.31 -1.33
CA ILE A 424 -26.00 -12.08 -0.14
C ILE A 424 -27.31 -11.50 0.39
N ALA A 425 -28.37 -12.30 0.40
CA ALA A 425 -29.70 -11.90 0.78
C ALA A 425 -30.27 -12.87 1.83
N ILE A 426 -30.30 -12.45 3.09
CA ILE A 426 -30.83 -13.24 4.21
C ILE A 426 -32.17 -12.67 4.64
N SER A 427 -33.25 -13.41 4.36
CA SER A 427 -34.62 -12.95 4.59
C SER A 427 -35.39 -13.77 5.62
N GLU A 428 -34.88 -14.94 5.98
CA GLU A 428 -35.52 -15.84 6.95
C GLU A 428 -34.60 -16.15 8.13
N TYR A 429 -35.15 -16.11 9.34
CA TYR A 429 -34.42 -16.29 10.60
C TYR A 429 -35.07 -17.37 11.46
N THR A 430 -34.24 -18.12 12.17
CA THR A 430 -34.66 -19.29 12.96
C THR A 430 -35.43 -18.84 14.21
N ASP A 431 -34.98 -17.78 14.87
CA ASP A 431 -35.71 -17.15 15.98
C ASP A 431 -36.36 -15.84 15.55
N ASN A 432 -37.58 -15.97 15.02
CA ASN A 432 -38.42 -14.86 14.59
C ASN A 432 -38.83 -13.88 15.71
N ARG A 433 -38.55 -14.20 16.98
CA ARG A 433 -38.81 -13.29 18.09
C ARG A 433 -37.68 -12.28 18.28
N ILE A 434 -36.45 -12.68 17.93
CA ILE A 434 -35.26 -11.84 18.03
C ILE A 434 -35.04 -11.11 16.70
N TRP A 435 -35.08 -11.85 15.59
CA TRP A 435 -34.86 -11.33 14.25
C TRP A 435 -36.06 -11.67 13.38
N SER A 436 -36.89 -10.68 13.07
CA SER A 436 -38.07 -10.91 12.23
C SER A 436 -37.65 -11.20 10.79
N ASN A 437 -38.32 -12.13 10.12
CA ASN A 437 -38.20 -12.29 8.66
C ASN A 437 -38.36 -10.95 7.92
N LEU A 438 -37.59 -10.79 6.85
CA LEU A 438 -37.53 -9.58 6.03
C LEU A 438 -38.12 -9.88 4.63
N PRO A 439 -39.45 -9.85 4.46
CA PRO A 439 -40.09 -10.20 3.19
C PRO A 439 -39.64 -9.29 2.03
N ASP A 440 -39.36 -8.02 2.32
CA ASP A 440 -38.95 -7.01 1.35
C ASP A 440 -37.60 -7.34 0.68
N VAL A 441 -36.74 -8.12 1.36
CA VAL A 441 -35.47 -8.57 0.79
C VAL A 441 -35.71 -9.44 -0.46
N ARG A 442 -36.78 -10.23 -0.50
CA ARG A 442 -37.11 -11.04 -1.68
C ARG A 442 -37.49 -10.18 -2.88
N GLU A 443 -38.23 -9.10 -2.64
CA GLU A 443 -38.55 -8.11 -3.69
C GLU A 443 -37.29 -7.39 -4.15
N ASN A 444 -36.39 -7.04 -3.22
CA ASN A 444 -35.10 -6.43 -3.54
C ASN A 444 -34.22 -7.33 -4.42
N ILE A 445 -34.20 -8.64 -4.21
CA ILE A 445 -33.46 -9.58 -5.07
C ILE A 445 -33.93 -9.46 -6.53
N GLU A 446 -35.24 -9.49 -6.78
CA GLU A 446 -35.77 -9.38 -8.14
C GLU A 446 -35.50 -8.00 -8.75
N ASN A 447 -35.57 -6.92 -7.95
CA ASN A 447 -35.23 -5.58 -8.41
C ASN A 447 -33.75 -5.45 -8.80
N PHE A 448 -32.84 -5.95 -7.97
CA PHE A 448 -31.40 -5.92 -8.25
C PHE A 448 -31.03 -6.83 -9.41
N LYS A 449 -31.66 -8.00 -9.51
CA LYS A 449 -31.47 -8.91 -10.64
C LYS A 449 -31.95 -8.27 -11.93
N ARG A 450 -33.14 -7.66 -11.96
CA ARG A 450 -33.62 -6.91 -13.12
C ARG A 450 -32.64 -5.81 -13.53
N LEU A 451 -32.19 -4.99 -12.58
CA LEU A 451 -31.26 -3.89 -12.86
C LEU A 451 -29.91 -4.41 -13.37
N PHE A 452 -29.24 -5.27 -12.61
CA PHE A 452 -27.86 -5.64 -12.92
C PHE A 452 -27.75 -6.70 -14.01
N LYS A 453 -28.68 -7.66 -14.06
CA LYS A 453 -28.65 -8.74 -15.05
C LYS A 453 -29.42 -8.37 -16.31
N ASP A 454 -30.65 -7.89 -16.18
CA ASP A 454 -31.53 -7.72 -17.34
C ASP A 454 -31.30 -6.38 -18.04
N GLU A 455 -31.09 -5.29 -17.29
CA GLU A 455 -30.87 -3.94 -17.85
C GLU A 455 -29.39 -3.64 -18.13
N LEU A 456 -28.49 -3.98 -17.19
CA LEU A 456 -27.04 -3.72 -17.32
C LEU A 456 -26.24 -4.88 -17.89
N HIS A 457 -26.85 -6.06 -18.05
CA HIS A 457 -26.22 -7.26 -18.62
C HIS A 457 -24.94 -7.72 -17.90
N TYR A 458 -24.83 -7.46 -16.60
CA TYR A 458 -23.76 -7.97 -15.76
C TYR A 458 -24.03 -9.41 -15.32
N THR A 459 -22.96 -10.13 -14.96
CA THR A 459 -23.12 -11.45 -14.37
C THR A 459 -23.66 -11.27 -12.95
N PHE A 460 -24.82 -11.85 -12.65
CA PHE A 460 -25.46 -11.72 -11.33
C PHE A 460 -25.56 -13.09 -10.66
N VAL A 461 -25.06 -13.17 -9.43
CA VAL A 461 -25.10 -14.36 -8.57
C VAL A 461 -25.69 -13.99 -7.23
N CYS A 462 -26.63 -14.78 -6.74
CA CYS A 462 -27.26 -14.62 -5.44
C CYS A 462 -27.36 -15.98 -4.77
N ASN A 463 -27.35 -16.03 -3.44
CA ASN A 463 -27.68 -17.25 -2.70
C ASN A 463 -29.10 -17.72 -3.05
N GLU A 464 -29.27 -19.03 -3.22
CA GLU A 464 -30.57 -19.64 -3.55
C GLU A 464 -31.51 -19.69 -2.34
N ASN A 465 -30.95 -19.96 -1.17
CA ASN A 465 -31.72 -20.14 0.06
C ASN A 465 -31.84 -18.82 0.84
N ALA A 466 -33.06 -18.49 1.23
CA ALA A 466 -33.37 -17.35 2.09
C ALA A 466 -32.82 -17.48 3.53
N VAL A 467 -32.49 -18.71 3.92
CA VAL A 467 -31.89 -19.08 5.20
C VAL A 467 -30.41 -19.39 4.99
N MET A 468 -29.52 -18.69 5.70
CA MET A 468 -28.08 -18.94 5.69
C MET A 468 -27.50 -18.73 7.09
N ASN A 469 -26.85 -19.73 7.64
CA ASN A 469 -25.99 -19.55 8.81
C ASN A 469 -24.63 -18.96 8.39
N LYS A 470 -23.79 -18.60 9.36
CA LYS A 470 -22.46 -18.03 9.09
C LYS A 470 -21.56 -18.90 8.21
N LYS A 471 -21.60 -20.23 8.36
CA LYS A 471 -20.81 -21.14 7.52
C LYS A 471 -21.34 -21.13 6.09
N ASP A 472 -22.65 -21.14 5.91
CA ASP A 472 -23.27 -21.13 4.59
C ASP A 472 -22.86 -19.88 3.79
N VAL A 473 -22.77 -18.71 4.44
CA VAL A 473 -22.30 -17.47 3.81
C VAL A 473 -20.87 -17.60 3.31
N PHE A 474 -19.96 -18.16 4.11
CA PHE A 474 -18.56 -18.35 3.70
C PHE A 474 -18.41 -19.43 2.62
N VAL A 475 -19.21 -20.48 2.67
CA VAL A 475 -19.26 -21.51 1.60
C VAL A 475 -19.71 -20.86 0.30
N PHE A 476 -20.81 -20.10 0.32
CA PHE A 476 -21.31 -19.37 -0.84
C PHE A 476 -20.25 -18.44 -1.45
N LEU A 477 -19.56 -17.63 -0.64
CA LEU A 477 -18.49 -16.76 -1.11
C LEU A 477 -17.34 -17.55 -1.76
N THR A 478 -16.96 -18.68 -1.14
CA THR A 478 -15.91 -19.56 -1.67
C THR A 478 -16.32 -20.17 -3.01
N ASP A 479 -17.57 -20.63 -3.13
CA ASP A 479 -18.12 -21.20 -4.35
C ASP A 479 -18.17 -20.18 -5.48
N VAL A 480 -18.55 -18.93 -5.19
CA VAL A 480 -18.51 -17.82 -6.16
C VAL A 480 -17.08 -17.60 -6.65
N ILE A 481 -16.11 -17.50 -5.73
CA ILE A 481 -14.70 -17.28 -6.07
C ILE A 481 -14.17 -18.40 -6.99
N MET A 482 -14.50 -19.65 -6.68
CA MET A 482 -14.05 -20.81 -7.44
C MET A 482 -14.75 -20.93 -8.79
N THR A 483 -16.07 -20.81 -8.82
CA THR A 483 -16.90 -20.94 -10.04
C THR A 483 -16.56 -19.86 -11.05
N HIS A 484 -16.41 -18.61 -10.58
CA HIS A 484 -16.06 -17.47 -11.41
C HIS A 484 -14.55 -17.30 -11.59
N LYS A 485 -13.73 -18.21 -11.03
CA LYS A 485 -12.27 -18.26 -11.15
C LYS A 485 -11.61 -16.92 -10.82
N LEU A 486 -12.08 -16.26 -9.76
CA LEU A 486 -11.75 -14.87 -9.47
C LEU A 486 -10.27 -14.64 -9.22
N TYR A 487 -9.54 -15.59 -8.63
CA TYR A 487 -8.08 -15.52 -8.44
C TYR A 487 -7.28 -15.26 -9.72
N LYS A 488 -7.80 -15.69 -10.87
CA LYS A 488 -7.20 -15.45 -12.20
C LYS A 488 -8.00 -14.48 -13.05
N ASN A 489 -9.21 -14.11 -12.60
CA ASN A 489 -10.20 -13.33 -13.31
C ASN A 489 -10.36 -13.76 -14.79
N THR A 490 -10.45 -15.07 -15.04
CA THR A 490 -10.47 -15.59 -16.42
C THR A 490 -11.70 -15.19 -17.22
N ASN A 491 -12.74 -14.75 -16.52
CA ASN A 491 -13.96 -14.21 -17.12
C ASN A 491 -13.84 -12.71 -17.49
N ASN A 492 -12.65 -12.11 -17.29
CA ASN A 492 -12.32 -10.74 -17.63
C ASN A 492 -13.30 -9.72 -17.03
N TYR A 493 -13.68 -9.91 -15.77
CA TYR A 493 -14.50 -8.93 -15.07
C TYR A 493 -13.72 -7.64 -14.89
N ASP A 494 -14.36 -6.50 -15.19
CA ASP A 494 -13.76 -5.18 -15.01
C ASP A 494 -14.27 -4.45 -13.77
N ALA A 495 -15.14 -5.10 -12.99
CA ALA A 495 -15.56 -4.68 -11.66
C ALA A 495 -16.11 -5.87 -10.85
N LEU A 496 -16.05 -5.75 -9.53
CA LEU A 496 -16.80 -6.59 -8.60
C LEU A 496 -17.80 -5.72 -7.85
N ILE A 497 -19.07 -6.13 -7.84
CA ILE A 497 -20.14 -5.48 -7.08
C ILE A 497 -20.66 -6.49 -6.06
N MET A 498 -20.58 -6.15 -4.78
CA MET A 498 -21.13 -6.93 -3.67
C MET A 498 -22.37 -6.25 -3.13
N ILE A 499 -23.46 -6.97 -2.99
CA ILE A 499 -24.71 -6.50 -2.39
C ILE A 499 -24.97 -7.37 -1.16
N ILE A 500 -25.15 -6.76 0.00
CA ILE A 500 -25.42 -7.48 1.25
C ILE A 500 -26.72 -6.94 1.82
N SER A 501 -27.73 -7.80 1.94
CA SER A 501 -29.06 -7.44 2.41
C SER A 501 -29.53 -8.41 3.50
N GLY A 502 -29.96 -7.87 4.63
CA GLY A 502 -30.36 -8.65 5.81
C GLY A 502 -30.39 -7.79 7.07
N HIS A 503 -30.55 -8.42 8.23
CA HIS A 503 -30.40 -7.74 9.51
C HIS A 503 -28.94 -7.37 9.76
N GLY A 504 -28.72 -6.25 10.43
CA GLY A 504 -27.40 -5.88 10.90
C GLY A 504 -27.40 -5.45 12.36
N ASP A 505 -26.21 -5.11 12.85
CA ASP A 505 -26.02 -4.63 14.21
C ASP A 505 -25.17 -3.36 14.28
N LYS A 506 -24.91 -2.89 15.51
CA LYS A 506 -24.09 -1.70 15.77
C LYS A 506 -22.59 -1.91 15.47
N GLY A 507 -22.16 -3.15 15.25
CA GLY A 507 -20.78 -3.56 15.02
C GLY A 507 -20.41 -3.69 13.54
N ASP A 508 -21.24 -3.20 12.62
CA ASP A 508 -21.06 -3.35 11.18
C ASP A 508 -20.99 -4.85 10.78
N ALA A 509 -21.89 -5.65 11.37
CA ALA A 509 -22.04 -7.07 11.07
C ALA A 509 -23.39 -7.36 10.42
N LEU A 510 -23.37 -8.29 9.46
CA LEU A 510 -24.56 -8.98 8.95
C LEU A 510 -24.96 -10.07 9.94
N ILE A 511 -26.25 -10.13 10.26
CA ILE A 511 -26.83 -11.19 11.09
C ILE A 511 -27.26 -12.35 10.18
N ALA A 512 -26.74 -13.54 10.47
CA ALA A 512 -27.12 -14.77 9.81
C ALA A 512 -28.46 -15.31 10.35
N SER A 513 -29.07 -16.28 9.66
CA SER A 513 -30.38 -16.83 10.02
C SER A 513 -30.44 -17.48 11.39
N ASP A 514 -29.31 -17.98 11.90
CA ASP A 514 -29.18 -18.56 13.25
C ASP A 514 -28.88 -17.50 14.32
N GLY A 515 -28.88 -16.22 13.95
CA GLY A 515 -28.55 -15.09 14.82
C GLY A 515 -27.04 -14.83 14.97
N SER A 516 -26.18 -15.60 14.30
CA SER A 516 -24.73 -15.40 14.38
C SER A 516 -24.28 -14.16 13.60
N GLU A 517 -23.32 -13.42 14.15
CA GLU A 517 -22.78 -12.20 13.55
C GLU A 517 -21.65 -12.50 12.56
N ILE A 518 -21.71 -11.84 11.40
CA ILE A 518 -20.69 -11.88 10.34
C ILE A 518 -20.23 -10.45 10.08
N SER A 519 -19.01 -10.12 10.48
CA SER A 519 -18.45 -8.79 10.20
C SER A 519 -18.40 -8.53 8.70
N ILE A 520 -18.90 -7.36 8.27
CA ILE A 520 -18.77 -6.91 6.89
C ILE A 520 -17.31 -6.78 6.48
N TYR A 521 -16.42 -6.45 7.43
CA TYR A 521 -14.97 -6.47 7.18
C TYR A 521 -14.46 -7.86 6.82
N SER A 522 -14.95 -8.91 7.48
CA SER A 522 -14.59 -10.29 7.16
C SER A 522 -15.02 -10.67 5.74
N ILE A 523 -16.24 -10.31 5.32
CA ILE A 523 -16.70 -10.54 3.94
C ILE A 523 -15.82 -9.76 2.95
N ARG A 524 -15.51 -8.49 3.25
CA ARG A 524 -14.65 -7.62 2.42
C ARG A 524 -13.26 -8.21 2.20
N SER A 525 -12.66 -8.80 3.23
CA SER A 525 -11.28 -9.31 3.18
C SER A 525 -11.06 -10.43 2.16
N TYR A 526 -12.11 -11.17 1.78
CA TYR A 526 -12.01 -12.18 0.70
C TYR A 526 -11.63 -11.57 -0.66
N PHE A 527 -11.87 -10.27 -0.85
CA PHE A 527 -11.72 -9.58 -2.12
C PHE A 527 -10.69 -8.45 -2.08
N ASP A 528 -9.90 -8.36 -1.00
CA ASP A 528 -8.85 -7.36 -0.91
C ASP A 528 -7.70 -7.64 -1.88
N CYS A 529 -6.78 -6.69 -2.03
CA CYS A 529 -5.67 -6.81 -2.97
C CYS A 529 -4.65 -7.88 -2.54
N GLU A 530 -4.62 -8.29 -1.27
CA GLU A 530 -3.72 -9.34 -0.79
C GLU A 530 -4.23 -10.74 -1.19
N HIS A 531 -5.53 -10.96 -1.05
CA HIS A 531 -6.19 -12.24 -1.34
C HIS A 531 -6.64 -12.34 -2.81
N MET A 532 -6.91 -11.21 -3.47
CA MET A 532 -7.46 -11.15 -4.83
C MET A 532 -6.70 -10.17 -5.73
N ILE A 533 -5.41 -10.45 -5.95
CA ILE A 533 -4.49 -9.67 -6.80
C ILE A 533 -5.04 -9.41 -8.22
N SER A 534 -5.78 -10.37 -8.79
CA SER A 534 -6.43 -10.23 -10.11
C SER A 534 -7.44 -9.08 -10.20
N PHE A 535 -7.93 -8.59 -9.05
CA PHE A 535 -8.83 -7.45 -8.94
C PHE A 535 -8.15 -6.18 -8.40
N GLN A 536 -6.82 -6.15 -8.22
CA GLN A 536 -6.12 -5.04 -7.56
C GLN A 536 -6.44 -3.67 -8.19
N ASP A 537 -6.52 -3.60 -9.52
CA ASP A 537 -6.71 -2.38 -10.31
C ASP A 537 -8.16 -2.19 -10.79
N TYR A 538 -9.07 -3.04 -10.32
CA TYR A 538 -10.49 -3.00 -10.67
C TYR A 538 -11.34 -2.51 -9.49
N PRO A 539 -12.40 -1.73 -9.76
CA PRO A 539 -13.30 -1.23 -8.73
C PRO A 539 -14.03 -2.38 -8.03
N LYS A 540 -14.09 -2.30 -6.70
CA LYS A 540 -14.82 -3.22 -5.83
C LYS A 540 -15.90 -2.42 -5.08
N ILE A 541 -17.15 -2.54 -5.49
CA ILE A 541 -18.27 -1.70 -5.01
C ILE A 541 -19.15 -2.52 -4.08
N PHE A 542 -19.42 -2.03 -2.88
CA PHE A 542 -20.22 -2.72 -1.87
C PHE A 542 -21.48 -1.91 -1.54
N PHE A 543 -22.65 -2.46 -1.84
CA PHE A 543 -23.95 -1.96 -1.39
C PHE A 543 -24.36 -2.76 -0.16
N ILE A 544 -24.42 -2.10 1.00
CA ILE A 544 -24.70 -2.76 2.27
C ILE A 544 -26.02 -2.23 2.79
N ASP A 545 -27.04 -3.06 2.61
CA ASP A 545 -28.41 -2.83 3.01
C ASP A 545 -28.76 -3.63 4.28
N ILE A 546 -28.18 -3.19 5.40
CA ILE A 546 -28.43 -3.76 6.72
C ILE A 546 -28.65 -2.63 7.74
N SER A 547 -29.42 -2.91 8.79
CA SER A 547 -29.58 -1.98 9.93
C SER A 547 -28.26 -1.83 10.69
N ARG A 548 -27.96 -0.63 11.20
CA ARG A 548 -26.73 -0.34 11.97
C ARG A 548 -27.03 0.11 13.41
N GLY A 549 -28.23 -0.16 13.90
CA GLY A 549 -28.69 0.21 15.23
C GLY A 549 -30.20 0.16 15.38
N ILE A 550 -30.72 0.78 16.44
CA ILE A 550 -32.15 0.77 16.81
C ILE A 550 -32.75 2.18 16.80
N ILE A 551 -31.97 3.19 16.39
CA ILE A 551 -32.40 4.59 16.44
C ILE A 551 -33.16 4.87 15.15
N ARG A 552 -34.48 4.99 15.25
CA ARG A 552 -35.31 5.48 14.16
C ARG A 552 -35.07 6.98 13.96
N PRO A 553 -34.75 7.45 12.74
CA PRO A 553 -34.59 8.87 12.48
C PRO A 553 -35.93 9.60 12.66
N GLN A 554 -35.98 10.59 13.56
CA GLN A 554 -37.09 11.55 13.58
C GLN A 554 -37.05 12.38 12.29
N LYS A 555 -38.22 12.55 11.65
CA LYS A 555 -38.41 13.07 10.29
C LYS A 555 -37.54 14.30 9.97
N GLU A 556 -37.04 14.30 8.73
CA GLU A 556 -36.32 15.39 8.04
C GLU A 556 -34.87 15.66 8.44
N LYS A 557 -33.99 14.67 8.23
CA LYS A 557 -32.61 14.95 7.82
C LYS A 557 -32.27 14.08 6.62
N LYS A 558 -31.87 14.70 5.51
CA LYS A 558 -31.28 14.00 4.35
C LYS A 558 -30.19 13.06 4.86
N GLY A 559 -30.40 11.76 4.70
CA GLY A 559 -29.45 10.73 5.09
C GLY A 559 -28.09 11.03 4.47
N ARG A 560 -27.04 11.01 5.29
CA ARG A 560 -25.68 11.25 4.83
C ARG A 560 -25.12 9.92 4.33
N ILE A 561 -24.88 9.80 3.04
CA ILE A 561 -24.17 8.64 2.48
C ILE A 561 -22.74 8.68 3.04
N ASP A 562 -22.38 7.71 3.88
CA ASP A 562 -21.03 7.56 4.41
C ASP A 562 -20.21 6.75 3.40
N THR A 563 -19.59 7.43 2.43
CA THR A 563 -18.70 6.81 1.45
C THR A 563 -17.29 6.72 2.03
N MET A 564 -16.89 5.52 2.45
CA MET A 564 -15.49 5.24 2.83
C MET A 564 -14.72 4.73 1.61
N HIS A 565 -13.70 5.48 1.20
CA HIS A 565 -12.64 5.02 0.30
C HIS A 565 -11.40 4.72 1.13
N ASN A 566 -10.88 3.50 1.08
CA ASN A 566 -9.79 3.02 1.95
C ASN A 566 -8.52 2.61 1.18
N GLY A 567 -8.27 3.19 0.01
CA GLY A 567 -7.01 3.00 -0.72
C GLY A 567 -6.87 1.68 -1.50
N ASP A 568 -7.62 0.64 -1.12
CA ASP A 568 -7.57 -0.70 -1.75
C ASP A 568 -8.55 -0.88 -2.94
N GLY A 569 -9.01 0.21 -3.55
CA GLY A 569 -9.96 0.17 -4.67
C GLY A 569 -11.40 -0.22 -4.29
N PHE A 570 -11.76 -0.13 -3.00
CA PHE A 570 -13.15 -0.31 -2.56
C PHE A 570 -13.93 1.00 -2.53
N LEU A 571 -15.21 0.91 -2.90
CA LEU A 571 -16.25 1.90 -2.64
C LEU A 571 -17.35 1.21 -1.85
N MET A 572 -17.56 1.61 -0.59
CA MET A 572 -18.62 1.05 0.25
C MET A 572 -19.71 2.09 0.45
N THR A 573 -20.96 1.69 0.19
CA THR A 573 -22.17 2.50 0.39
C THR A 573 -23.11 1.75 1.32
N TRP A 574 -23.47 2.38 2.43
CA TRP A 574 -24.37 1.83 3.43
C TRP A 574 -25.76 2.44 3.28
N SER A 575 -26.83 1.64 3.45
CA SER A 575 -28.21 2.14 3.42
C SER A 575 -28.52 3.07 4.59
N THR A 576 -27.85 2.87 5.73
CA THR A 576 -28.01 3.67 6.95
C THR A 576 -26.68 4.21 7.51
N THR A 577 -26.74 5.32 8.24
CA THR A 577 -25.61 5.82 9.03
C THR A 577 -25.43 4.99 10.29
N SER A 578 -24.19 4.80 10.75
CA SER A 578 -23.90 4.06 11.99
C SER A 578 -24.80 4.47 13.17
N GLY A 579 -25.42 3.49 13.83
CA GLY A 579 -26.34 3.68 14.96
C GLY A 579 -27.82 3.73 14.63
N TYR A 580 -28.21 3.74 13.35
CA TYR A 580 -29.60 3.89 12.91
C TYR A 580 -30.20 2.59 12.35
N ASP A 581 -31.51 2.43 12.55
CA ASP A 581 -32.34 1.35 12.01
C ASP A 581 -32.85 1.70 10.61
#